data_AF-A0AAD1HBV1-F1
#
_entry.id   AF-A0AAD1HBV1-F1
#
_cell.length_a   1.000
_cell.length_b   1.000
_cell.length_c   1.000
_cell.angle_alpha   90.00
_cell.angle_beta   90.00
_cell.angle_gamma   90.00
#
_symmetry.space_group_name_H-M   'P 1'
#
loop_
_entity.id
_entity.type
_entity.pdbx_description
1 polymer ?
#
loop_
_entity_poly.entity_id
_entity_poly.type
_entity_poly.pdbx_seq_one_letter_code
_entity_poly.pdbx_strand_id
1 'polypeptide(L)' 'MKTHLNCPCGEAITGENEDDLVEKAQAHLSEVHPGRDYDRDAILFMAY' A
#
# COMPACT_ATOMS: atom_id res chain seq x y z
N MET A 1 9.92 -7.53 8.25
CA MET A 1 8.88 -7.84 7.27
C MET A 1 7.72 -6.93 7.57
N LYS A 2 7.42 -6.03 6.64
CA LYS A 2 6.40 -5.00 6.81
C LYS A 2 5.06 -5.51 6.32
N THR A 3 4.03 -5.38 7.14
CA THR A 3 2.69 -5.96 6.86
C THR A 3 1.57 -4.95 7.04
N HIS A 4 1.87 -3.74 7.52
CA HIS A 4 0.88 -2.70 7.75
C HIS A 4 1.29 -1.41 7.04
N LEU A 5 0.33 -0.74 6.41
CA LEU A 5 0.49 0.56 5.79
C LEU A 5 -0.64 1.48 6.23
N ASN A 6 -0.30 2.66 6.75
CA ASN A 6 -1.26 3.74 6.90
C ASN A 6 -1.14 4.64 5.68
N CYS A 7 -2.14 4.58 4.81
CA CYS A 7 -2.21 5.43 3.63
C CYS A 7 -2.41 6.89 4.08
N PRO A 8 -1.76 7.88 3.45
CA PRO A 8 -1.96 9.30 3.77
C PRO A 8 -3.41 9.79 3.62
N CYS A 9 -4.27 9.05 2.92
CA CYS A 9 -5.70 9.36 2.80
C CYS A 9 -6.52 8.96 4.04
N GLY A 10 -5.94 8.22 4.99
CA GLY A 10 -6.57 7.76 6.23
C GLY A 10 -6.92 6.26 6.26
N GLU A 11 -6.79 5.55 5.13
CA GLU A 11 -7.06 4.10 5.05
C GLU A 11 -5.90 3.28 5.65
N ALA A 12 -6.21 2.25 6.40
CA ALA A 12 -5.22 1.30 6.93
C ALA A 12 -5.27 0.00 6.12
N ILE A 13 -4.13 -0.43 5.59
CA ILE A 13 -4.01 -1.61 4.74
C ILE A 13 -3.14 -2.64 5.46
N THR A 14 -3.58 -3.90 5.46
CA THR A 14 -2.87 -5.01 6.10
C THR A 14 -2.69 -6.18 5.14
N GLY A 15 -1.45 -6.64 5.02
CA GLY A 15 -1.05 -7.80 4.24
C GLY A 15 -0.54 -8.95 5.11
N GLU A 16 -0.57 -10.17 4.59
CA GLU A 16 0.03 -11.36 5.22
C GLU A 16 1.56 -11.34 5.15
N ASN A 17 2.09 -10.67 4.12
CA ASN A 17 3.50 -10.45 3.86
C ASN A 17 3.68 -9.18 3.02
N GLU A 18 4.90 -8.87 2.60
CA GLU A 18 5.21 -7.66 1.82
C GLU A 18 4.60 -7.69 0.41
N ASP A 19 4.50 -8.86 -0.23
CA ASP A 19 3.89 -8.99 -1.56
C ASP A 19 2.38 -8.72 -1.48
N ASP A 20 1.68 -9.36 -0.55
CA ASP A 20 0.24 -9.17 -0.33
C ASP A 20 -0.08 -7.72 0.10
N LEU A 21 0.77 -7.10 0.93
CA LEU A 21 0.61 -5.69 1.29
C LEU A 21 0.72 -4.78 0.06
N VAL A 22 1.70 -5.04 -0.81
CA VAL A 22 1.94 -4.25 -2.02
C VAL A 22 0.79 -4.38 -3.00
N GLU A 23 0.32 -5.61 -3.26
CA GLU A 23 -0.84 -5.85 -4.13
C GLU A 23 -2.10 -5.12 -3.63
N LYS A 24 -2.38 -5.22 -2.33
CA LYS A 24 -3.53 -4.52 -1.72
C LYS A 24 -3.40 -3.00 -1.80
N ALA A 25 -2.21 -2.46 -1.57
CA ALA A 25 -1.96 -1.02 -1.68
C ALA A 25 -2.12 -0.52 -3.12
N GLN A 26 -1.64 -1.26 -4.11
CA GLN A 26 -1.79 -0.92 -5.53
C GLN A 26 -3.25 -0.98 -5.99
N ALA A 27 -4.01 -1.97 -5.52
CA ALA A 27 -5.44 -2.05 -5.77
C ALA A 27 -6.17 -0.82 -5.20
N HIS A 28 -5.90 -0.48 -3.93
CA HIS A 28 -6.44 0.72 -3.29
C HIS A 28 -6.10 2.00 -4.07
N LEU A 29 -4.85 2.18 -4.51
CA LEU A 29 -4.44 3.35 -5.29
C LEU A 29 -5.21 3.44 -6.60
N SER A 30 -5.35 2.32 -7.33
CA SER A 30 -6.04 2.28 -8.61
C SER A 30 -7.54 2.62 -8.49
N GLU A 31 -8.18 2.18 -7.40
CA GLU A 31 -9.61 2.38 -7.16
C GLU A 31 -9.94 3.76 -6.57
N VAL A 32 -9.16 4.23 -5.59
CA VAL A 32 -9.47 5.42 -4.79
C VAL A 32 -8.72 6.67 -5.29
N HIS A 33 -7.59 6.48 -5.99
CA HIS A 33 -6.68 7.55 -6.38
C HIS A 33 -6.30 7.47 -7.87
N PRO A 34 -7.26 7.66 -8.80
CA PRO A 34 -6.96 7.58 -10.23
C PRO A 34 -5.84 8.55 -10.63
N GLY A 35 -4.81 8.02 -11.29
CA GLY A 35 -3.62 8.76 -11.71
C GLY A 35 -2.51 8.86 -10.65
N ARG A 36 -2.67 8.21 -9.49
CA ARG A 36 -1.62 8.05 -8.48
C ARG A 36 -1.10 6.64 -8.53
N ASP A 37 0.22 6.51 -8.67
CA ASP A 37 0.87 5.21 -8.72
C ASP A 37 2.08 5.22 -7.78
N TYR A 38 2.20 4.16 -6.99
CA TYR A 38 3.32 3.93 -6.10
C TYR A 38 3.93 2.58 -6.45
N ASP A 39 5.24 2.59 -6.68
CA ASP A 39 5.96 1.35 -6.82
C ASP A 39 6.08 0.63 -5.47
N ARG A 40 6.54 -0.62 -5.54
CA ARG A 40 6.77 -1.47 -4.39
C ARG A 40 7.62 -0.79 -3.32
N ASP A 41 8.70 -0.13 -3.73
CA ASP A 41 9.66 0.45 -2.80
C ASP A 41 9.06 1.65 -2.06
N ALA A 42 8.28 2.49 -2.74
CA ALA A 42 7.54 3.58 -2.11
C ALA A 42 6.49 3.06 -1.11
N ILE A 43 5.75 2.01 -1.47
CA ILE A 43 4.78 1.37 -0.58
C ILE A 43 5.47 0.81 0.66
N LEU A 44 6.56 0.05 0.47
CA LEU A 44 7.30 -0.54 1.57
C LEU A 44 8.07 0.49 2.39
N PHE A 45 8.42 1.65 1.84
CA PHE A 45 9.01 2.75 2.60
C PHE A 45 8.03 3.30 3.65
N MET A 46 6.76 3.43 3.28
CA MET A 46 5.69 3.93 4.16
C MET A 46 5.14 2.88 5.13
N ALA A 47 5.33 1.59 4.83
CA ALA A 47 4.86 0.49 5.65
C ALA A 47 5.73 0.25 6.91
N TYR A 48 5.16 -0.44 7.89
CA TYR A 48 5.82 -0.87 9.14
C TYR A 48 5.48 -2.31 9.53
#